data_AF-A0A6N1Y9C7-F1
#
_entry.id   AF-A0A6N1Y9C7-F1
#
_cell.length_a   1.000
_cell.length_b   1.000
_cell.length_c   1.000
_cell.angle_alpha   90.00
_cell.angle_beta   90.00
_cell.angle_gamma   90.00
#
_symmetry.space_group_name_H-M   'P 1'
#
loop_
_entity.id
_entity.type
_entity.pdbx_description
1 polymer ?
#
loop_
_entity_poly.entity_id
_entity_poly.type
_entity_poly.pdbx_seq_one_letter_code
_entity_poly.pdbx_strand_id
1 'polypeptide(L)'
;MSKLDEQEKRIAQILSDGVINEDNLWKTSKTLNKYFKYLKNNLDSPCIMTGIEYFPWEESYVFGYGSKKEYEKLKKDNPSYKDIFELVAFENDVDEQILVKVKRQSDKKKFIIELDCLKAIEVTSKNYQALDDYSVWYVNY
;
A
#
# COMPACT_ATOMS: atom_id res chain seq x y z
N MET A 1 16.58 -25.20 1.95
CA MET A 1 16.94 -23.77 1.89
C MET A 1 16.10 -23.18 0.79
N SER A 2 15.06 -22.44 1.13
CA SER A 2 14.30 -21.73 0.10
C SER A 2 15.27 -20.73 -0.51
N LYS A 3 15.43 -20.74 -1.83
CA LYS A 3 16.17 -19.66 -2.48
C LYS A 3 15.17 -18.53 -2.61
N LEU A 4 15.38 -17.45 -1.86
CA LEU A 4 14.58 -16.25 -1.99
C LEU A 4 14.47 -15.87 -3.47
N ASP A 5 13.27 -15.52 -3.93
CA ASP A 5 13.09 -14.96 -5.25
C ASP A 5 13.67 -13.54 -5.36
N GLU A 6 13.62 -12.94 -6.55
CA GLU A 6 14.19 -11.59 -6.74
C GLU A 6 13.44 -10.49 -5.98
N GLN A 7 12.15 -10.65 -5.70
CA GLN A 7 11.36 -9.71 -4.91
C GLN A 7 11.67 -9.86 -3.42
N GLU A 8 11.68 -11.09 -2.90
CA GLU A 8 12.06 -11.38 -1.52
C GLU A 8 13.49 -10.91 -1.22
N LYS A 9 14.42 -11.01 -2.18
CA LYS A 9 15.78 -10.43 -2.04
C LYS A 9 15.75 -8.92 -1.87
N ARG A 10 14.95 -8.19 -2.66
CA ARG A 10 14.82 -6.72 -2.51
C ARG A 10 14.21 -6.35 -1.17
N ILE A 11 13.16 -7.06 -0.75
CA ILE A 11 12.52 -6.87 0.55
C ILE A 11 13.52 -7.13 1.68
N ALA A 12 14.24 -8.25 1.64
CA ALA A 12 15.24 -8.57 2.65
C ALA A 12 16.40 -7.56 2.66
N GLN A 13 16.78 -6.96 1.53
CA GLN A 13 17.75 -5.87 1.47
C GLN A 13 17.25 -4.62 2.22
N ILE A 14 15.97 -4.30 2.13
CA ILE A 14 15.36 -3.16 2.87
C ILE A 14 15.34 -3.44 4.38
N LEU A 15 15.06 -4.69 4.78
CA LEU A 15 14.85 -5.07 6.18
C LEU A 15 16.14 -5.44 6.92
N SER A 16 17.16 -5.90 6.21
CA SER A 16 18.43 -6.35 6.79
C SER A 16 19.41 -5.20 7.03
N ASP A 17 20.32 -5.40 7.99
CA ASP A 17 21.49 -4.54 8.20
C ASP A 17 22.72 -5.08 7.43
N GLY A 18 22.51 -5.65 6.23
CA GLY A 18 23.58 -6.15 5.35
C GLY A 18 23.74 -7.67 5.28
N VAL A 19 23.00 -8.45 6.07
CA VAL A 19 22.94 -9.93 5.96
C VAL A 19 21.55 -10.32 5.51
N ILE A 20 21.41 -10.88 4.32
CA ILE A 20 20.13 -11.29 3.72
C ILE A 20 19.82 -12.74 4.10
N ASN A 21 18.74 -12.98 4.86
CA ASN A 21 18.20 -14.31 5.16
C ASN A 21 16.66 -14.26 5.27
N GLU A 22 16.02 -15.43 5.29
CA GLU A 22 14.56 -15.58 5.42
C GLU A 22 14.04 -15.03 6.77
N ASP A 23 14.81 -15.17 7.85
CA ASP A 23 14.42 -14.69 9.19
C ASP A 23 14.19 -13.18 9.24
N ASN A 24 14.84 -12.40 8.38
CA ASN A 24 14.67 -10.96 8.29
C ASN A 24 13.31 -10.53 7.69
N LEU A 25 12.61 -11.45 7.03
CA LEU A 25 11.34 -11.15 6.36
C LEU A 25 10.17 -11.14 7.34
N TRP A 26 10.29 -11.77 8.52
CA TRP A 26 9.19 -11.85 9.48
C TRP A 26 8.69 -10.46 9.92
N LYS A 27 7.37 -10.29 9.93
CA LYS A 27 6.75 -9.03 10.33
C LYS A 27 6.85 -8.83 11.85
N THR A 28 7.50 -7.74 12.22
CA THR A 28 7.66 -7.27 13.59
C THR A 28 7.56 -5.74 13.57
N SER A 29 7.29 -5.10 14.72
CA SER A 29 7.29 -3.64 14.80
C SER A 29 8.65 -3.04 14.37
N LYS A 30 9.75 -3.78 14.52
CA LYS A 30 11.09 -3.36 14.06
C LYS A 30 11.18 -3.36 12.53
N THR A 31 10.77 -4.46 11.86
CA THR A 31 10.82 -4.57 10.40
C THR A 31 9.83 -3.61 9.74
N LEU A 32 8.64 -3.46 10.31
CA LEU A 32 7.64 -2.46 9.88
C LEU A 32 8.21 -1.04 9.95
N ASN A 33 8.86 -0.67 11.07
CA ASN A 33 9.49 0.63 11.20
C ASN A 33 10.66 0.86 10.22
N LYS A 34 11.44 -0.18 9.89
CA LYS A 34 12.47 -0.09 8.85
C LYS A 34 11.84 0.19 7.48
N TYR A 35 10.81 -0.58 7.13
CA TYR A 35 10.10 -0.42 5.86
C TYR A 35 9.46 0.97 5.75
N PHE A 36 8.80 1.43 6.81
CA PHE A 36 8.23 2.78 6.89
C PHE A 36 9.26 3.87 6.59
N LYS A 37 10.43 3.82 7.23
CA LYS A 37 11.51 4.77 6.99
C LYS A 37 12.03 4.69 5.56
N TYR A 38 12.14 3.48 5.01
CA TYR A 38 12.54 3.28 3.63
C TYR A 38 11.56 3.94 2.67
N LEU A 39 10.26 3.63 2.77
CA LEU A 39 9.23 4.20 1.88
C LEU A 39 9.17 5.72 1.96
N LYS A 40 9.19 6.28 3.18
CA LYS A 40 9.17 7.73 3.38
C LYS A 40 10.33 8.47 2.71
N ASN A 41 11.48 7.81 2.56
CA ASN A 41 12.69 8.40 1.97
C ASN A 41 12.90 8.08 0.49
N ASN A 42 12.24 7.05 -0.05
CA ASN A 42 12.52 6.52 -1.40
C ASN A 42 11.35 6.66 -2.38
N LEU A 43 10.18 7.13 -1.94
CA LEU A 43 9.10 7.45 -2.87
C LEU A 43 9.31 8.80 -3.53
N ASP A 44 9.31 8.80 -4.86
CA ASP A 44 9.36 9.99 -5.69
C ASP A 44 8.03 10.75 -5.63
N SER A 45 8.10 12.09 -5.61
CA SER A 45 6.92 12.96 -5.63
C SER A 45 6.72 13.58 -7.02
N PRO A 46 5.49 13.58 -7.57
CA PRO A 46 4.26 13.05 -6.98
C PRO A 46 4.17 11.51 -7.08
N CYS A 47 3.70 10.86 -6.01
CA CYS A 47 3.34 9.45 -6.04
C CYS A 47 1.83 9.30 -6.29
N ILE A 48 1.48 8.83 -7.50
CA ILE A 48 0.09 8.62 -7.92
C ILE A 48 -0.29 7.15 -7.78
N MET A 49 -1.39 6.88 -7.09
CA MET A 49 -1.79 5.56 -6.64
C MET A 49 -3.25 5.25 -6.96
N THR A 50 -3.59 3.96 -6.92
CA THR A 50 -4.96 3.42 -7.00
C THR A 50 -5.07 2.24 -6.03
N GLY A 51 -6.28 1.78 -5.73
CA GLY A 51 -6.46 0.56 -4.94
C GLY A 51 -5.93 -0.69 -5.66
N ILE A 52 -5.35 -1.62 -4.89
CA ILE A 52 -4.97 -2.95 -5.41
C ILE A 52 -6.24 -3.77 -5.67
N GLU A 53 -7.11 -3.82 -4.66
CA GLU A 53 -8.39 -4.53 -4.63
C GLU A 53 -9.48 -3.68 -3.98
N TYR A 54 -10.70 -4.19 -3.97
CA TYR A 54 -11.85 -3.53 -3.37
C TYR A 54 -11.63 -3.25 -1.88
N PHE A 55 -12.05 -2.08 -1.42
CA PHE A 55 -12.06 -1.79 0.02
C PHE A 55 -13.19 -2.56 0.73
N PRO A 56 -13.12 -2.79 2.05
CA PRO A 56 -14.12 -3.57 2.78
C PRO A 56 -15.57 -3.10 2.56
N TRP A 57 -15.81 -1.79 2.47
CA TRP A 57 -17.15 -1.25 2.22
C TRP A 57 -17.68 -1.55 0.79
N GLU A 58 -16.79 -1.82 -0.17
CA GLU A 58 -17.14 -2.11 -1.56
C GLU A 58 -17.51 -3.58 -1.78
N GLU A 59 -17.15 -4.47 -0.85
CA GLU A 59 -17.28 -5.93 -0.98
C GLU A 59 -18.69 -6.36 -1.42
N SER A 60 -19.72 -5.94 -0.68
CA SER A 60 -21.10 -6.32 -0.98
C SER A 60 -21.53 -5.91 -2.40
N TYR A 61 -20.98 -4.83 -2.94
CA TYR A 61 -21.31 -4.34 -4.28
C TYR A 61 -20.51 -5.06 -5.36
N VAL A 62 -19.26 -5.39 -5.08
CA VAL A 62 -18.37 -6.14 -5.98
C VAL A 62 -18.87 -7.58 -6.17
N PHE A 63 -19.34 -8.23 -5.11
CA PHE A 63 -19.92 -9.57 -5.16
C PHE A 63 -21.40 -9.62 -5.57
N GLY A 64 -22.02 -8.47 -5.87
CA GLY A 64 -23.37 -8.40 -6.42
C GLY A 64 -24.52 -8.51 -5.42
N TYR A 65 -24.23 -8.47 -4.11
CA TYR A 65 -25.25 -8.45 -3.06
C TYR A 65 -25.87 -7.05 -2.88
N GLY A 66 -25.13 -5.99 -3.21
CA GLY A 66 -25.52 -4.59 -3.04
C GLY A 66 -26.11 -3.92 -4.29
N SER A 67 -26.81 -2.82 -4.09
CA SER A 67 -27.39 -2.02 -5.18
C SER A 67 -26.34 -1.14 -5.86
N LYS A 68 -26.28 -1.15 -7.21
CA LYS A 68 -25.42 -0.22 -7.96
C LYS A 68 -25.73 1.26 -7.63
N LYS A 69 -27.00 1.61 -7.44
CA LYS A 69 -27.40 2.99 -7.11
C LYS A 69 -26.86 3.42 -5.75
N GLU A 70 -26.81 2.49 -4.80
CA GLU A 70 -26.26 2.72 -3.47
C GLU A 70 -24.74 2.83 -3.51
N TYR A 71 -24.07 1.94 -4.24
CA TYR A 71 -22.62 2.00 -4.49
C TYR A 71 -22.19 3.39 -5.02
N GLU A 72 -22.86 3.88 -6.07
CA GLU A 72 -22.57 5.20 -6.65
C GLU A 72 -22.86 6.35 -5.69
N LYS A 73 -23.78 6.18 -4.73
CA LYS A 73 -24.03 7.17 -3.69
C LYS A 73 -22.90 7.17 -2.66
N LEU A 74 -22.53 6.00 -2.15
CA LEU A 74 -21.49 5.86 -1.12
C LEU A 74 -20.10 6.24 -1.64
N LYS A 75 -19.79 5.93 -2.90
CA LYS A 75 -18.52 6.28 -3.55
C LYS A 75 -18.24 7.79 -3.57
N LYS A 76 -19.28 8.62 -3.48
CA LYS A 76 -19.09 10.07 -3.36
C LYS A 76 -18.35 10.43 -2.08
N ASP A 77 -18.59 9.73 -0.98
CA ASP A 77 -18.05 10.06 0.34
C ASP A 77 -16.96 9.09 0.80
N ASN A 78 -16.93 7.87 0.27
CA ASN A 78 -15.93 6.86 0.59
C ASN A 78 -14.86 6.74 -0.51
N PRO A 79 -13.62 6.37 -0.18
CA PRO A 79 -12.59 6.07 -1.17
C PRO A 79 -12.97 4.77 -1.89
N SER A 80 -12.73 4.70 -3.20
CA SER A 80 -12.93 3.47 -3.98
C SER A 80 -11.61 2.99 -4.56
N TYR A 81 -11.43 1.67 -4.69
CA TYR A 81 -10.22 1.10 -5.29
C TYR A 81 -9.99 1.53 -6.75
N LYS A 82 -11.06 2.00 -7.41
CA LYS A 82 -11.05 2.57 -8.76
C LYS A 82 -10.71 4.06 -8.81
N ASP A 83 -10.53 4.71 -7.67
CA ASP A 83 -10.19 6.12 -7.62
C ASP A 83 -8.69 6.33 -7.79
N ILE A 84 -8.33 7.48 -8.38
CA ILE A 84 -6.94 7.91 -8.49
C ILE A 84 -6.61 8.82 -7.31
N PHE A 85 -5.54 8.47 -6.61
CA PHE A 85 -5.07 9.16 -5.43
C PHE A 85 -3.67 9.73 -5.64
N GLU A 86 -3.40 10.86 -5.01
CA GLU A 86 -2.05 11.42 -4.86
C GLU A 86 -1.64 11.25 -3.39
N LEU A 87 -0.45 10.70 -3.14
CA LEU A 87 0.12 10.61 -1.80
C LEU A 87 0.34 12.02 -1.23
N VAL A 88 -0.19 12.27 -0.03
CA VAL A 88 -0.02 13.56 0.65
C VAL A 88 1.01 13.44 1.78
N ALA A 89 0.86 12.43 2.64
CA ALA A 89 1.73 12.22 3.77
C ALA A 89 1.62 10.79 4.29
N PHE A 90 2.66 10.34 4.97
CA PHE A 90 2.60 9.19 5.87
C PHE A 90 2.04 9.62 7.22
N GLU A 91 1.18 8.82 7.83
CA GLU A 91 0.83 8.99 9.24
C GLU A 91 2.03 8.55 10.10
N ASN A 92 2.25 9.22 11.24
CA ASN A 92 3.47 9.05 12.03
C ASN A 92 3.43 7.85 12.98
N ASP A 93 2.25 7.25 13.18
CA ASP A 93 2.05 6.15 14.11
C ASP A 93 2.05 4.82 13.33
N VAL A 94 3.01 3.95 13.66
CA VAL A 94 3.29 2.70 12.94
C VAL A 94 3.37 1.59 13.97
N ASP A 95 2.21 1.09 14.36
CA ASP A 95 2.09 -0.02 15.30
C ASP A 95 1.95 -1.36 14.55
N GLU A 96 0.88 -1.51 13.79
CA GLU A 96 0.54 -2.75 13.08
C GLU A 96 0.64 -2.60 11.55
N GLN A 97 0.40 -1.40 11.03
CA GLN A 97 0.31 -1.12 9.60
C GLN A 97 0.76 0.29 9.24
N ILE A 98 1.22 0.48 8.00
CA ILE A 98 1.56 1.80 7.49
C ILE A 98 0.30 2.45 6.93
N LEU A 99 -0.11 3.55 7.54
CA LEU A 99 -1.22 4.38 7.07
C LEU A 99 -0.69 5.59 6.28
N VAL A 100 -1.37 5.92 5.19
CA VAL A 100 -1.07 7.12 4.39
C VAL A 100 -2.28 8.01 4.23
N LYS A 101 -2.06 9.31 4.34
CA LYS A 101 -2.99 10.33 3.89
C LYS A 101 -2.86 10.49 2.39
N VAL A 102 -3.97 10.34 1.69
CA VAL A 102 -4.06 10.50 0.24
C VAL A 102 -5.12 11.54 -0.14
N LYS A 103 -4.99 12.11 -1.34
CA LYS A 103 -5.94 13.07 -1.92
C LYS A 103 -6.50 12.50 -3.21
N ARG A 104 -7.81 12.27 -3.26
CA ARG A 104 -8.49 11.81 -4.48
C ARG A 104 -8.43 12.90 -5.54
N GLN A 105 -8.06 12.55 -6.77
CA GLN A 105 -7.84 13.54 -7.81
C GLN A 105 -9.12 14.20 -8.32
N SER A 106 -10.23 13.45 -8.37
CA SER A 106 -11.50 13.89 -8.96
C SER A 106 -12.19 15.02 -8.19
N ASP A 107 -12.17 14.96 -6.85
CA ASP A 107 -12.89 15.92 -6.00
C ASP A 107 -12.05 16.47 -4.82
N LYS A 108 -10.76 16.13 -4.78
CA LYS A 108 -9.79 16.60 -3.77
C LYS A 108 -10.11 16.18 -2.33
N LYS A 109 -11.07 15.26 -2.11
CA LYS A 109 -11.31 14.68 -0.78
C LYS A 109 -10.07 13.93 -0.32
N LYS A 110 -9.83 13.97 0.98
CA LYS A 110 -8.68 13.34 1.62
C LYS A 110 -9.13 12.13 2.42
N PHE A 111 -8.33 11.08 2.38
CA PHE A 111 -8.58 9.81 3.05
C PHE A 111 -7.32 9.35 3.77
N ILE A 112 -7.48 8.56 4.82
CA ILE A 112 -6.41 7.76 5.41
C ILE A 112 -6.68 6.33 4.95
N ILE A 113 -5.70 5.71 4.29
CA ILE A 113 -5.83 4.37 3.73
C ILE A 113 -4.58 3.58 4.13
N GLU A 114 -4.79 2.30 4.39
CA GLU A 114 -3.76 1.29 4.60
C GLU A 114 -2.90 1.17 3.33
N LEU A 115 -1.59 1.34 3.47
CA LEU A 115 -0.71 1.43 2.31
C LEU A 115 -0.68 0.13 1.50
N ASP A 116 -0.88 -1.01 2.15
CA ASP A 116 -0.88 -2.34 1.53
C ASP A 116 -2.09 -2.55 0.62
N CYS A 117 -3.13 -1.75 0.78
CA CYS A 117 -4.29 -1.70 -0.12
C CYS A 117 -4.06 -0.81 -1.35
N LEU A 118 -2.91 -0.13 -1.48
CA LEU A 118 -2.61 0.83 -2.56
C LEU A 118 -1.41 0.40 -3.40
N LYS A 119 -1.45 0.69 -4.69
CA LYS A 119 -0.32 0.55 -5.61
C LYS A 119 -0.11 1.81 -6.42
N ALA A 120 1.13 2.06 -6.86
CA ALA A 120 1.37 3.12 -7.84
C ALA A 120 0.68 2.79 -9.18
N ILE A 121 0.29 3.82 -9.93
CA ILE A 121 -0.30 3.61 -11.26
C ILE A 121 0.78 3.32 -12.32
N GLU A 122 1.92 4.00 -12.24
CA GLU A 122 2.99 3.87 -13.23
C GLU A 122 3.84 2.64 -12.96
N VAL A 123 3.53 1.52 -13.63
CA VAL A 123 4.15 0.20 -13.39
C VAL A 123 5.66 0.15 -13.62
N THR A 124 6.20 1.07 -14.42
CA THR A 124 7.65 1.15 -14.67
C THR A 124 8.40 2.02 -13.67
N SER A 125 7.68 2.68 -12.75
CA SER A 125 8.28 3.60 -11.77
C SER A 125 8.93 2.87 -10.59
N LYS A 126 9.91 3.53 -9.97
CA LYS A 126 10.48 3.08 -8.68
C LYS A 126 9.43 3.01 -7.58
N ASN A 127 8.45 3.92 -7.61
CA ASN A 127 7.32 3.93 -6.68
C ASN A 127 6.50 2.65 -6.79
N TYR A 128 6.24 2.17 -8.00
CA TYR A 128 5.52 0.91 -8.19
C TYR A 128 6.26 -0.24 -7.53
N GLN A 129 7.55 -0.41 -7.83
CA GLN A 129 8.34 -1.48 -7.24
C GLN A 129 8.40 -1.39 -5.71
N ALA A 130 8.63 -0.19 -5.16
CA ALA A 130 8.72 -0.01 -3.70
C ALA A 130 7.41 -0.30 -2.98
N LEU A 131 6.26 0.06 -3.57
CA LEU A 131 4.94 -0.22 -3.00
C LEU A 131 4.53 -1.68 -3.20
N ASP A 132 4.81 -2.28 -4.36
CA ASP A 132 4.56 -3.69 -4.64
C ASP A 132 5.36 -4.59 -3.68
N ASP A 133 6.65 -4.31 -3.51
CA ASP A 133 7.51 -5.00 -2.54
C ASP A 133 6.97 -4.87 -1.11
N TYR A 134 6.37 -3.74 -0.74
CA TYR A 134 5.75 -3.56 0.58
C TYR A 134 4.48 -4.38 0.73
N SER A 135 3.55 -4.30 -0.23
CA SER A 135 2.29 -5.06 -0.19
C SER A 135 2.54 -6.56 -0.16
N VAL A 136 3.48 -7.07 -0.98
CA VAL A 136 3.86 -8.48 -0.97
C VAL A 136 4.46 -8.89 0.37
N TRP A 137 5.37 -8.09 0.92
CA TRP A 137 5.94 -8.37 2.23
C TRP A 137 4.88 -8.39 3.34
N TYR A 138 4.00 -7.38 3.37
CA TYR A 138 3.03 -7.20 4.43
C TYR A 138 1.99 -8.33 4.51
N VAL A 139 1.61 -8.90 3.35
CA VAL A 139 0.62 -9.97 3.25
C VAL A 139 1.21 -11.36 3.52
N ASN A 140 2.48 -11.60 3.17
CA ASN A 140 3.08 -12.94 3.23
C ASN A 140 3.90 -13.24 4.51
N TYR A 141 4.27 -12.22 5.29
CA TYR A 141 5.09 -12.37 6.51
C TYR A 141 4.48 -11.66 7.72
#